data_AF-A0A445HQ92-F1
#
_entry.id   AF-A0A445HQ92-F1
#
_cell.length_a   1.000
_cell.length_b   1.000
_cell.length_c   1.000
_cell.angle_alpha   90.00
_cell.angle_beta   90.00
_cell.angle_gamma   90.00
#
_symmetry.space_group_name_H-M   'P 1'
#
loop_
_entity.id
_entity.type
_entity.pdbx_description
1 polymer ?
#
loop_
_entity_poly.entity_id
_entity_poly.type
_entity_poly.pdbx_seq_one_letter_code
_entity_poly.pdbx_strand_id
1 'polypeptide(L)' 'MKPMFSFLFVVFILSIGIGPFKVVAEARICDTKLYDYCEAECFTDCPKKYGKKAQGLCNEASQCICRRQC' A
#
# COMPACT_ATOMS: atom_id res chain seq x y z
N MET A 1 -10.89 -51.32 -20.41
CA MET A 1 -11.23 -49.90 -20.17
C MET A 1 -10.32 -49.37 -19.07
N LYS A 2 -9.59 -48.28 -19.35
CA LYS A 2 -8.50 -47.69 -18.55
C LYS A 2 -9.05 -46.79 -17.43
N PRO A 3 -8.59 -46.92 -16.17
CA PRO A 3 -8.73 -45.83 -15.19
C PRO A 3 -7.42 -45.01 -15.13
N MET A 4 -6.96 -44.46 -16.27
CA MET A 4 -5.82 -43.52 -16.29
C MET A 4 -6.24 -42.07 -16.02
N PHE A 5 -7.52 -41.81 -15.74
CA PHE A 5 -8.06 -40.46 -15.54
C PHE A 5 -7.92 -39.93 -14.11
N SER A 6 -7.71 -40.80 -13.12
CA SER A 6 -7.75 -40.40 -11.70
C SER A 6 -6.52 -39.58 -11.29
N PHE A 7 -5.32 -39.97 -11.72
CA PHE A 7 -4.08 -39.29 -11.33
C PHE A 7 -3.94 -37.89 -11.93
N LEU A 8 -4.42 -37.69 -13.16
CA LEU A 8 -4.34 -36.39 -13.84
C LEU A 8 -5.16 -35.31 -13.11
N PHE A 9 -6.32 -35.68 -12.56
CA PHE A 9 -7.16 -34.76 -11.81
C PHE A 9 -6.52 -34.31 -10.49
N VAL A 10 -5.84 -35.22 -9.78
CA VAL A 10 -5.18 -34.90 -8.50
C VAL A 10 -4.00 -33.94 -8.71
N VAL A 11 -3.19 -34.15 -9.76
CA VAL A 11 -2.07 -33.25 -10.12
C VAL A 11 -2.58 -31.87 -10.56
N PHE A 12 -3.71 -31.82 -11.27
CA PHE A 12 -4.31 -30.55 -11.69
C PHE A 12 -4.80 -29.72 -10.50
N ILE A 13 -5.42 -30.34 -9.49
CA ILE A 13 -5.87 -29.65 -8.26
C ILE A 13 -4.69 -29.13 -7.44
N LEU A 14 -3.61 -29.90 -7.31
CA LEU A 14 -2.38 -29.45 -6.62
C LEU A 14 -1.71 -28.24 -7.30
N SER A 15 -1.86 -28.11 -8.62
CA SER A 15 -1.24 -27.04 -9.41
C SER A 15 -1.96 -25.69 -9.31
N ILE A 16 -3.21 -25.65 -8.83
CA ILE A 16 -4.02 -24.41 -8.72
C ILE A 16 -3.76 -23.67 -7.38
N GLY A 17 -2.97 -24.27 -6.48
CA GLY A 17 -2.64 -23.72 -5.15
C GLY A 17 -1.64 -22.57 -5.12
N ILE A 18 -1.31 -21.95 -6.25
CA ILE A 18 -0.46 -20.75 -6.30
C ILE A 18 -1.21 -19.66 -7.07
N GLY A 19 -2.35 -19.25 -6.51
CA GLY A 19 -2.86 -17.91 -6.81
C GLY A 19 -1.74 -16.91 -6.55
N PRO A 20 -1.63 -15.83 -7.33
CA PRO A 20 -0.62 -14.82 -7.09
C PRO A 20 -0.88 -14.27 -5.70
N PHE A 21 -0.11 -14.75 -4.71
CA PHE A 21 0.08 -14.06 -3.45
C PHE A 21 0.58 -12.70 -3.89
N LYS A 22 -0.32 -11.72 -3.95
CA LYS A 22 0.05 -10.32 -4.04
C LYS A 22 0.84 -10.09 -2.77
N VAL A 23 2.16 -10.18 -2.91
CA VAL A 23 3.10 -9.69 -1.93
C VAL A 23 2.73 -8.22 -1.82
N VAL A 24 1.95 -7.88 -0.79
CA VAL A 24 1.75 -6.50 -0.41
C VAL A 24 3.11 -6.09 0.10
N ALA A 25 3.93 -5.52 -0.78
CA ALA A 25 5.14 -4.85 -0.34
C ALA A 25 4.66 -3.84 0.70
N GLU A 26 5.03 -4.08 1.95
CA GLU A 26 4.84 -3.15 3.06
C GLU A 26 5.58 -1.86 2.68
N ALA A 27 4.90 -0.96 1.97
CA ALA A 27 5.46 0.32 1.62
C ALA A 27 5.71 1.04 2.94
N ARG A 28 6.96 1.36 3.24
CA ARG A 28 7.26 2.07 4.49
C ARG A 28 6.57 3.42 4.39
N ILE A 29 5.80 3.75 5.42
CA ILE A 29 5.12 5.03 5.49
C ILE A 29 5.95 5.93 6.39
N CYS A 30 6.37 7.06 5.85
CA CYS A 30 7.11 8.09 6.57
C CYS A 30 6.21 9.29 6.83
N ASP A 31 6.20 9.74 8.08
CA ASP A 31 5.56 10.98 8.52
C ASP A 31 6.64 12.06 8.72
N THR A 32 6.40 13.27 8.23
CA THR A 32 7.32 14.40 8.37
C THR A 32 6.53 15.66 8.69
N LYS A 33 6.92 16.39 9.73
CA LYS A 33 6.30 17.68 10.05
C LYS A 33 6.65 18.70 8.97
N LEU A 34 5.63 19.32 8.37
CA LEU A 34 5.79 20.40 7.40
C LEU A 34 5.66 21.77 8.06
N TYR A 35 4.62 21.96 8.88
CA TYR A 35 4.33 23.22 9.57
C TYR A 35 3.90 22.95 11.03
N ASP A 36 4.07 23.95 11.90
CA ASP A 36 3.60 23.94 13.28
C ASP A 36 2.13 24.38 13.45
N TYR A 37 1.44 24.59 12.33
CA TYR A 37 0.01 24.88 12.22
C TYR A 37 -0.62 23.99 11.15
N CYS A 38 -1.95 23.85 11.17
CA CYS A 38 -2.68 23.09 10.16
C CYS A 38 -3.73 23.94 9.47
N GLU A 39 -3.36 24.41 8.27
CA GLU A 39 -4.23 25.17 7.38
C GLU A 39 -4.46 24.43 6.07
N ALA A 40 -5.34 24.97 5.21
CA ALA A 40 -5.66 24.39 3.90
C ALA A 40 -4.40 24.14 3.04
N GLU A 41 -3.37 24.97 3.22
CA GLU A 41 -2.07 24.87 2.55
C GLU A 41 -1.37 23.54 2.84
N CYS A 42 -1.60 22.92 4.01
CA CYS A 42 -1.03 21.61 4.37
C CYS A 42 -1.37 20.54 3.32
N PHE A 43 -2.62 20.52 2.85
CA PHE A 43 -3.11 19.53 1.89
C PHE A 43 -2.59 19.77 0.47
N THR A 44 -2.28 21.02 0.12
CA THR A 44 -1.76 21.36 -1.21
C THR A 44 -0.23 21.31 -1.27
N ASP A 45 0.45 21.75 -0.23
CA ASP A 45 1.90 21.92 -0.23
C ASP A 45 2.61 20.61 0.02
N CYS A 46 1.99 19.71 0.79
CA CYS A 46 2.53 18.39 1.02
C CYS A 46 2.77 17.60 -0.29
N PRO A 47 1.76 17.40 -1.16
CA PRO A 47 1.96 16.73 -2.44
C PRO A 47 2.82 17.54 -3.43
N LYS A 48 2.82 18.89 -3.35
CA LYS A 48 3.73 19.72 -4.15
C LYS A 48 5.20 19.49 -3.78
N LYS A 49 5.51 19.39 -2.48
CA LYS A 49 6.88 19.26 -1.97
C LYS A 49 7.42 17.83 -2.03
N TYR A 50 6.59 16.84 -1.68
CA TYR A 50 7.03 15.46 -1.50
C TYR A 50 6.49 14.49 -2.56
N GLY A 51 5.76 14.99 -3.55
CA GLY A 51 5.24 14.25 -4.69
C GLY A 51 3.75 13.89 -4.55
N LYS A 52 3.10 13.56 -5.67
CA LYS A 52 1.64 13.35 -5.77
C LYS A 52 1.05 12.29 -4.83
N LYS A 53 1.88 11.40 -4.28
CA LYS A 53 1.48 10.36 -3.33
C LYS A 53 1.61 10.78 -1.85
N ALA A 54 2.18 11.95 -1.59
CA ALA A 54 2.26 12.50 -0.25
C ALA A 54 0.92 13.16 0.13
N GLN A 55 0.48 12.94 1.37
CA GLN A 55 -0.77 13.45 1.90
C GLN A 55 -0.49 14.32 3.12
N GLY A 56 -1.03 15.54 3.11
CA GLY A 56 -1.05 16.41 4.28
C GLY A 56 -2.14 15.97 5.26
N LEU A 57 -1.84 16.00 6.55
CA LEU A 57 -2.70 15.59 7.65
C LEU A 57 -2.54 16.58 8.80
N CYS A 58 -3.59 16.86 9.56
CA CYS A 58 -3.48 17.57 10.84
C CYS A 58 -3.34 16.55 11.98
N ASN A 59 -2.35 16.74 12.87
CA ASN A 59 -2.27 15.97 14.11
C ASN A 59 -3.07 16.62 15.25
N GLU A 60 -3.10 15.97 16.42
CA GLU A 60 -3.81 16.46 17.61
C GLU A 60 -3.25 17.79 18.15
N ALA A 61 -1.98 18.08 17.88
CA ALA A 61 -1.34 19.35 18.21
C ALA A 61 -1.61 20.47 17.18
N SER A 62 -2.53 20.24 16.24
CA SER A 62 -2.82 21.16 15.13
C SER A 62 -1.60 21.46 14.24
N GLN A 63 -0.66 20.53 14.12
CA GLN A 63 0.49 20.62 13.22
C GLN A 63 0.21 19.92 11.89
N CYS A 64 0.79 20.44 10.82
CA CYS A 64 0.74 19.80 9.50
C CYS A 64 1.79 18.69 9.39
N ILE A 65 1.33 17.46 9.20
CA ILE A 65 2.14 16.27 8.97
C ILE A 65 1.97 15.79 7.53
N CYS A 66 3.10 15.60 6.86
CA CYS A 66 3.18 14.98 5.55
C CYS A 66 3.44 13.49 5.66
N ARG A 67 2.47 12.68 5.23
CA ARG A 67 2.58 11.23 5.15
C ARG A 67 2.86 10.79 3.73
N ARG A 68 3.91 10.00 3.50
CA ARG A 68 4.29 9.51 2.17
C ARG A 68 4.93 8.13 2.22
N GLN A 69 4.97 7.46 1.07
CA GLN A 69 5.78 6.25 0.90
C GLN A 69 7.28 6.60 0.89
N CYS A 70 8.04 5.82 1.64
CA CYS A 70 9.48 5.69 1.71
C CYS A 70 9.80 4.17 1.80
#